data_AF-A0A6M8VJL1-F1
#
_entry.id   AF-A0A6M8VJL1-F1
#
_cell.length_a   1.000
_cell.length_b   1.000
_cell.length_c   1.000
_cell.angle_alpha   90.00
_cell.angle_beta   90.00
_cell.angle_gamma   90.00
#
_symmetry.space_group_name_H-M   'P 1'
#
loop_
_entity.id
_entity.type
_entity.pdbx_description
1 polymer ?
#
loop_
_entity_poly.entity_id
_entity_poly.type
_entity_poly.pdbx_seq_one_letter_code
_entity_poly.pdbx_strand_id
1 'polypeptide(L)'
;MLNKNRDSKFVIYQVLYIFVITVLALKGADLDLRRVALEEETVSKSVRDSLISVLDSLYSLGIDFSIKIDPNVVVENEQMREQLAALNKKLEVLKDYVPPTPPDQKKEEKVEEQTLLQSPISVKQTFIQYTWNIARNTGTVPAGIYDPKNLNTPIVTVPPGQEKRFDLTDQTEVVLKFGSQEERIKVLPNKPPEVKIERVTTKMNSANIYVKELQRITVFKVTIIDQRPDQLKVTYTGPISVTGPVKDSNGNLIYNVSLKIANTENAFDSWLDKNGSLREADGRYKVNFFFNVLDEISKDKVQVGDSFFFTEFSN
;
A
#
# COMPACT_ATOMS: atom_id res chain seq x y z
N MET A 1 36.23 1.57 -6.39
CA MET A 1 36.43 1.79 -7.83
C MET A 1 35.61 0.77 -8.62
N LEU A 2 34.38 1.08 -8.98
CA LEU A 2 33.52 0.29 -9.87
C LEU A 2 32.61 1.27 -10.61
N ASN A 3 32.93 1.59 -11.87
CA ASN A 3 31.99 2.14 -12.88
C ASN A 3 32.63 2.45 -14.25
N LYS A 4 33.83 1.97 -14.57
CA LYS A 4 34.45 2.24 -15.88
C LYS A 4 34.03 1.26 -16.99
N ASN A 5 33.58 0.06 -16.65
CA ASN A 5 33.34 -1.01 -17.65
C ASN A 5 31.91 -1.07 -18.23
N ARG A 6 30.91 -0.43 -17.60
CA ARG A 6 29.54 -0.37 -18.17
C ARG A 6 29.46 0.65 -19.30
N ASP A 7 30.17 1.76 -19.17
CA ASP A 7 30.12 2.88 -20.12
C ASP A 7 30.79 2.51 -21.46
N SER A 8 31.93 1.81 -21.41
CA SER A 8 32.63 1.38 -22.63
C SER A 8 31.81 0.41 -23.47
N LYS A 9 31.04 -0.51 -22.85
CA LYS A 9 30.17 -1.41 -23.61
C LYS A 9 29.03 -0.65 -24.30
N PHE A 10 28.42 0.32 -23.61
CA PHE A 10 27.36 1.13 -24.18
C PHE A 10 27.84 1.97 -25.36
N VAL A 11 29.01 2.59 -25.23
CA VAL A 11 29.65 3.36 -26.32
C VAL A 11 29.99 2.44 -27.50
N ILE A 12 30.52 1.24 -27.26
CA ILE A 12 30.81 0.27 -28.32
C ILE A 12 29.54 -0.12 -29.07
N TYR A 13 28.43 -0.41 -28.37
CA TYR A 13 27.16 -0.76 -29.03
C TYR A 13 26.57 0.39 -29.84
N GLN A 14 26.63 1.63 -29.34
CA GLN A 14 26.17 2.80 -30.10
C GLN A 14 26.98 3.03 -31.38
N VAL A 15 28.32 2.92 -31.29
CA VAL A 15 29.19 3.08 -32.47
C VAL A 15 28.95 1.98 -33.49
N LEU A 16 28.76 0.73 -33.04
CA LEU A 16 28.49 -0.40 -33.92
C LEU A 16 27.13 -0.26 -34.63
N TYR A 17 26.12 0.26 -33.93
CA TYR A 17 24.79 0.54 -34.49
C TYR A 17 24.85 1.63 -35.58
N ILE A 18 25.56 2.73 -35.32
CA ILE A 18 25.77 3.80 -36.31
C ILE A 18 26.57 3.30 -37.52
N PHE A 19 27.57 2.45 -37.28
CA PHE A 19 28.38 1.86 -38.35
C PHE A 19 27.56 0.93 -39.25
N VAL A 20 26.70 0.09 -38.68
CA VAL A 20 25.82 -0.81 -39.46
C VAL A 20 24.82 0.00 -40.30
N ILE A 21 24.23 1.05 -39.75
CA ILE A 21 23.30 1.93 -40.48
C ILE A 21 24.00 2.65 -41.61
N THR A 22 25.21 3.17 -41.39
CA THR A 22 25.98 3.87 -42.43
C THR A 22 26.46 2.92 -43.53
N VAL A 23 26.84 1.68 -43.20
CA VAL A 23 27.18 0.65 -44.21
C VAL A 23 25.95 0.21 -45.01
N LEU A 24 24.78 0.08 -44.38
CA LEU A 24 23.52 -0.22 -45.08
C LEU A 24 23.12 0.92 -46.02
N ALA A 25 23.27 2.17 -45.58
CA ALA A 25 23.00 3.36 -46.40
C ALA A 25 24.00 3.50 -47.56
N LEU A 26 25.30 3.28 -47.33
CA LEU A 26 26.35 3.33 -48.37
C LEU A 26 26.20 2.22 -49.42
N LYS A 27 25.67 1.05 -49.03
CA LYS A 27 25.33 -0.03 -49.98
C LYS A 27 24.07 0.24 -50.80
N GLY A 28 23.41 1.39 -50.63
CA GLY A 28 22.25 1.78 -51.42
C GLY A 28 20.99 0.96 -51.11
N ALA A 29 20.88 0.39 -49.91
CA ALA A 29 19.64 -0.22 -49.45
C ALA A 29 18.68 0.89 -49.04
N ASP A 30 17.61 1.08 -49.82
CA ASP A 30 16.53 2.02 -49.51
C ASP A 30 15.77 1.52 -48.27
N LEU A 31 16.06 2.14 -47.12
CA LEU A 31 15.54 1.75 -45.81
C LEU A 31 14.21 2.47 -45.56
N ASP A 32 13.13 1.87 -46.07
CA ASP A 32 11.78 2.39 -45.85
C ASP A 32 11.30 2.08 -44.41
N LEU A 33 11.59 2.99 -43.49
CA LEU A 33 11.18 2.92 -42.08
C LEU A 33 9.66 3.07 -41.88
N ARG A 34 8.87 3.32 -42.93
CA ARG A 34 7.40 3.44 -42.82
C ARG A 34 6.71 2.08 -42.75
N ARG A 35 7.39 0.98 -43.13
CA ARG A 35 6.80 -0.37 -43.16
C ARG A 35 6.78 -1.10 -41.82
N VAL A 36 7.37 -0.54 -40.77
CA VAL A 36 7.30 -1.07 -39.39
C VAL A 36 6.01 -0.61 -38.67
N ALA A 37 5.19 0.22 -39.34
CA ALA A 37 3.96 0.79 -38.79
C ALA A 37 2.73 0.46 -39.66
N LEU A 38 2.56 -0.81 -40.05
CA LEU A 38 1.27 -1.27 -40.56
C LEU A 38 0.59 -2.18 -39.53
N GLU A 39 -0.47 -1.59 -39.00
CA GLU A 39 -1.55 -2.11 -38.17
C GLU A 39 -2.05 -3.47 -38.64
N GLU A 40 -1.75 -4.55 -37.91
CA GLU A 40 -2.73 -5.56 -37.48
C GLU A 40 -2.21 -6.10 -36.12
N GLU A 41 -3.06 -6.05 -35.09
CA GLU A 41 -2.80 -6.46 -33.68
C GLU A 41 -2.01 -5.53 -32.74
N THR A 42 -1.97 -4.21 -32.94
CA THR A 42 -1.50 -3.32 -31.86
C THR A 42 -2.64 -3.02 -30.88
N VAL A 43 -2.70 -3.77 -29.78
CA VAL A 43 -3.49 -3.42 -28.59
C VAL A 43 -3.16 -1.98 -28.21
N SER A 44 -4.20 -1.15 -28.04
CA SER A 44 -4.02 0.28 -27.76
C SER A 44 -3.08 0.46 -26.57
N LYS A 45 -2.17 1.43 -26.68
CA LYS A 45 -1.10 1.66 -25.68
C LYS A 45 -1.66 1.78 -24.26
N SER A 46 -2.84 2.36 -24.10
CA SER A 46 -3.55 2.44 -22.82
C SER A 46 -3.95 1.09 -22.25
N VAL A 47 -4.39 0.14 -23.08
CA VAL A 47 -4.77 -1.21 -22.64
C VAL A 47 -3.53 -2.03 -22.30
N ARG A 48 -2.45 -1.89 -23.07
CA ARG A 48 -1.14 -2.50 -22.75
C ARG A 48 -0.60 -1.97 -21.42
N ASP A 49 -0.58 -0.65 -21.24
CA ASP A 49 -0.05 -0.01 -20.02
C ASP A 49 -0.93 -0.35 -18.80
N SER A 50 -2.25 -0.48 -18.98
CA SER A 50 -3.17 -0.94 -17.95
C SER A 50 -2.91 -2.39 -17.55
N LEU A 51 -2.76 -3.30 -18.53
CA LEU A 51 -2.44 -4.71 -18.30
C LEU A 51 -1.08 -4.89 -17.62
N ILE A 52 -0.07 -4.10 -18.02
CA ILE A 52 1.25 -4.09 -17.36
C ILE A 52 1.11 -3.63 -15.90
N SER A 53 0.34 -2.57 -15.62
CA SER A 53 0.15 -2.11 -14.24
C SER A 53 -0.54 -3.15 -13.35
N VAL A 54 -1.48 -3.92 -13.93
CA VAL A 54 -2.16 -5.01 -13.24
C VAL A 54 -1.20 -6.18 -13.03
N LEU A 55 -0.40 -6.53 -14.04
CA LEU A 55 0.62 -7.58 -13.95
C LEU A 55 1.67 -7.25 -12.88
N ASP A 56 2.20 -6.03 -12.88
CA ASP A 56 3.18 -5.54 -11.90
C ASP A 56 2.59 -5.54 -10.48
N SER A 57 1.31 -5.18 -10.34
CA SER A 57 0.60 -5.27 -9.06
C SER A 57 0.47 -6.72 -8.59
N LEU A 58 0.20 -7.66 -9.49
CA LEU A 58 0.07 -9.08 -9.16
C LEU A 58 1.41 -9.75 -8.86
N TYR A 59 2.49 -9.38 -9.55
CA TYR A 59 3.86 -9.81 -9.21
C TYR A 59 4.31 -9.22 -7.87
N SER A 60 3.92 -7.99 -7.54
CA SER A 60 4.19 -7.37 -6.23
C SER A 60 3.51 -8.10 -5.06
N LEU A 61 2.44 -8.85 -5.36
CA LEU A 61 1.70 -9.69 -4.41
C LEU A 61 2.27 -11.13 -4.31
N GLY A 62 3.35 -11.44 -5.03
CA GLY A 62 4.07 -12.72 -4.92
C GLY A 62 3.42 -13.90 -5.65
N ILE A 63 2.53 -13.64 -6.61
CA ILE A 63 1.87 -14.69 -7.41
C ILE A 63 2.67 -14.89 -8.70
N ASP A 64 3.30 -16.05 -8.85
CA ASP A 64 4.10 -16.40 -10.03
C ASP A 64 3.20 -17.06 -11.09
N PHE A 65 2.99 -16.40 -12.24
CA PHE A 65 2.16 -16.94 -13.32
C PHE A 65 3.01 -17.72 -14.30
N SER A 66 3.01 -19.06 -14.21
CA SER A 66 3.49 -19.91 -15.29
C SER A 66 2.43 -19.98 -16.41
N ILE A 67 2.44 -19.01 -17.33
CA ILE A 67 1.58 -19.08 -18.52
C ILE A 67 2.23 -20.07 -19.49
N LYS A 68 1.75 -21.31 -19.50
CA LYS A 68 2.03 -22.27 -20.58
C LYS A 68 1.04 -21.98 -21.72
N ILE A 69 1.52 -21.31 -22.76
CA ILE A 69 0.75 -21.12 -23.99
C ILE A 69 0.81 -22.43 -24.76
N ASP A 70 -0.29 -23.19 -24.74
CA ASP A 70 -0.43 -24.41 -25.55
C ASP A 70 -0.79 -24.01 -27.00
N PRO A 71 0.05 -24.29 -28.00
CA PRO A 71 -0.13 -23.79 -29.38
C PRO A 71 -1.30 -24.41 -30.16
N ASN A 72 -2.13 -25.26 -29.55
CA ASN A 72 -3.16 -26.04 -30.24
C ASN A 72 -4.59 -25.42 -30.24
N VAL A 73 -4.78 -24.19 -29.76
CA VAL A 73 -6.10 -23.55 -29.56
C VAL A 73 -6.91 -23.35 -30.85
N VAL A 74 -6.27 -23.36 -32.02
CA VAL A 74 -6.95 -23.15 -33.31
C VAL A 74 -7.76 -24.39 -33.72
N VAL A 75 -7.25 -25.60 -33.42
CA VAL A 75 -7.87 -26.87 -33.86
C VAL A 75 -9.11 -27.22 -33.03
N GLU A 76 -9.15 -26.80 -31.76
CA GLU A 76 -10.25 -27.09 -30.83
C GLU A 76 -11.51 -26.25 -31.14
N ASN A 77 -11.34 -25.04 -31.68
CA ASN A 77 -12.45 -24.16 -32.06
C ASN A 77 -13.21 -24.64 -33.31
N GLU A 78 -12.53 -25.28 -34.26
CA GLU A 78 -13.21 -25.88 -35.42
C GLU A 78 -14.02 -27.11 -35.01
N GLN A 79 -13.46 -27.97 -34.16
CA GLN A 79 -14.17 -29.14 -33.63
C GLN A 79 -15.38 -28.75 -32.79
N MET A 80 -15.28 -27.70 -31.96
CA MET A 80 -16.43 -27.18 -31.21
C MET A 80 -17.51 -26.58 -32.13
N ARG A 81 -17.15 -25.91 -33.22
CA ARG A 81 -18.14 -25.43 -34.21
C ARG A 81 -18.86 -26.60 -34.89
N GLU A 82 -18.14 -27.66 -35.24
CA GLU A 82 -18.75 -28.86 -35.83
C GLU A 82 -19.67 -29.58 -34.84
N GLN A 83 -19.27 -29.69 -33.56
CA GLN A 83 -20.10 -30.28 -32.52
C GLN A 83 -21.37 -29.44 -32.24
N LEU A 84 -21.25 -28.11 -32.24
CA LEU A 84 -22.41 -27.21 -32.09
C LEU A 84 -23.35 -27.27 -33.30
N ALA A 85 -22.81 -27.40 -34.52
CA ALA A 85 -23.62 -27.59 -35.72
C ALA A 85 -24.35 -28.95 -35.71
N ALA A 86 -23.69 -30.01 -35.23
CA ALA A 86 -24.30 -31.34 -35.07
C ALA A 86 -25.38 -31.36 -33.97
N LEU A 87 -25.18 -30.62 -32.87
CA LEU A 87 -26.16 -30.45 -31.80
C LEU A 87 -27.39 -29.66 -32.26
N ASN A 88 -27.20 -28.58 -33.03
CA ASN A 88 -28.31 -27.82 -33.60
C ASN A 88 -29.13 -28.66 -34.59
N LYS A 89 -28.50 -29.49 -35.42
CA LYS A 89 -29.22 -30.45 -36.27
C LYS A 89 -30.02 -31.48 -35.47
N LYS A 90 -29.49 -31.98 -34.34
CA LYS A 90 -30.23 -32.89 -33.46
C LYS A 90 -31.41 -32.21 -32.75
N LEU A 91 -31.29 -30.92 -32.42
CA LEU A 91 -32.35 -30.12 -31.80
C LEU A 91 -33.48 -29.78 -32.77
N GLU A 92 -33.18 -29.58 -34.05
CA GLU A 92 -34.23 -29.41 -35.08
C GLU A 92 -35.08 -30.67 -35.27
N VAL A 93 -34.47 -31.86 -35.21
CA VAL A 93 -35.20 -33.14 -35.33
C VAL A 93 -36.10 -33.42 -34.11
N LEU A 94 -35.80 -32.84 -32.94
CA LEU A 94 -36.59 -32.99 -31.72
C LEU A 94 -37.76 -31.99 -31.61
N LYS A 95 -37.83 -30.97 -32.48
CA LYS A 95 -38.96 -30.01 -32.49
C LYS A 95 -40.27 -30.60 -33.00
N ASP A 96 -40.22 -31.69 -33.78
CA ASP A 96 -41.41 -32.34 -34.33
C ASP A 96 -41.95 -33.50 -33.46
N TYR A 97 -41.35 -33.76 -32.29
CA TYR A 97 -41.84 -34.80 -31.38
C TYR A 97 -42.74 -34.20 -30.30
N VAL A 98 -44.06 -34.22 -30.52
CA VAL A 98 -45.06 -33.92 -29.49
C VAL A 98 -45.38 -35.23 -28.74
N PRO A 99 -44.99 -35.36 -27.45
CA PRO A 99 -45.40 -36.51 -26.64
C PRO A 99 -46.84 -36.32 -26.15
N PRO A 100 -47.64 -37.40 -26.02
CA PRO A 100 -48.96 -37.31 -25.41
C PRO A 100 -48.87 -36.96 -23.92
N THR A 101 -49.84 -36.16 -23.47
CA THR A 101 -49.98 -35.62 -22.12
C THR A 101 -50.04 -36.72 -21.05
N PRO A 102 -49.17 -36.70 -20.02
CA PRO A 102 -49.34 -37.53 -18.83
C PRO A 102 -50.44 -36.97 -17.90
N PRO A 103 -51.19 -37.82 -17.19
CA PRO A 103 -52.28 -37.40 -16.32
C PRO A 103 -51.80 -36.80 -14.99
N ASP A 104 -52.62 -35.90 -14.46
CA ASP A 104 -52.57 -35.19 -13.17
C ASP A 104 -51.62 -35.78 -12.11
N GLN A 105 -50.57 -35.00 -11.77
CA GLN A 105 -49.86 -35.14 -10.50
C GLN A 105 -49.76 -33.78 -9.80
N LYS A 106 -50.32 -33.80 -8.58
CA LYS A 106 -50.33 -32.85 -7.47
C LYS A 106 -49.37 -31.66 -7.56
N LYS A 107 -49.94 -30.48 -7.28
CA LYS A 107 -49.22 -29.25 -6.88
C LYS A 107 -48.22 -29.58 -5.75
N GLU A 108 -46.94 -29.62 -6.09
CA GLU A 108 -45.87 -29.41 -5.11
C GLU A 108 -45.75 -27.90 -4.87
N GLU A 109 -45.67 -27.53 -3.59
CA GLU A 109 -45.42 -26.17 -3.15
C GLU A 109 -44.13 -25.65 -3.80
N LYS A 110 -44.22 -24.50 -4.46
CA LYS A 110 -43.07 -23.67 -4.80
C LYS A 110 -42.34 -23.33 -3.50
N VAL A 111 -41.25 -24.02 -3.20
CA VAL A 111 -40.19 -23.47 -2.37
C VAL A 111 -39.70 -22.25 -3.14
N GLU A 112 -39.94 -21.05 -2.60
CA GLU A 112 -39.36 -19.83 -3.15
C GLU A 112 -37.84 -20.01 -3.24
N GLU A 113 -37.30 -20.02 -4.45
CA GLU A 113 -35.88 -19.79 -4.66
C GLU A 113 -35.55 -18.46 -3.98
N GLN A 114 -34.92 -18.53 -2.80
CA GLN A 114 -34.33 -17.36 -2.18
C GLN A 114 -33.31 -16.81 -3.18
N THR A 115 -33.69 -15.75 -3.88
CA THR A 115 -32.77 -14.98 -4.70
C THR A 115 -31.65 -14.53 -3.77
N LEU A 116 -30.46 -15.11 -3.95
CA LEU A 116 -29.29 -14.76 -3.14
C LEU A 116 -29.00 -13.27 -3.37
N LEU A 117 -29.43 -12.44 -2.42
CA LEU A 117 -29.09 -11.02 -2.39
C LEU A 117 -27.57 -10.89 -2.45
N GLN A 118 -27.07 -10.00 -3.33
CA GLN A 118 -25.65 -9.68 -3.35
C GLN A 118 -25.28 -8.94 -2.06
N SER A 119 -24.07 -9.21 -1.55
CA SER A 119 -23.61 -8.58 -0.32
C SER A 119 -23.67 -7.05 -0.40
N PRO A 120 -24.37 -6.38 0.53
CA PRO A 120 -24.52 -4.93 0.53
C PRO A 120 -23.23 -4.19 0.87
N ILE A 121 -22.29 -4.87 1.55
CA ILE A 121 -20.97 -4.33 1.86
C ILE A 121 -19.98 -5.08 1.01
N SER A 122 -19.35 -4.38 0.07
CA SER A 122 -18.33 -5.00 -0.77
C SER A 122 -17.23 -5.60 0.10
N VAL A 123 -16.85 -6.86 -0.15
CA VAL A 123 -15.68 -7.54 0.43
C VAL A 123 -14.38 -6.74 0.22
N LYS A 124 -14.37 -5.76 -0.70
CA LYS A 124 -13.27 -4.80 -0.89
C LYS A 124 -13.13 -3.80 0.27
N GLN A 125 -14.17 -3.61 1.10
CA GLN A 125 -14.08 -2.81 2.32
C GLN A 125 -13.37 -3.65 3.38
N THR A 126 -12.06 -3.42 3.54
CA THR A 126 -11.27 -4.04 4.59
C THR A 126 -11.41 -3.26 5.88
N PHE A 127 -11.87 -3.91 6.94
CA PHE A 127 -11.85 -3.35 8.27
C PHE A 127 -10.53 -3.65 8.97
N ILE A 128 -10.19 -2.89 9.99
CA ILE A 128 -8.96 -3.04 10.74
C ILE A 128 -9.24 -3.04 12.24
N GLN A 129 -8.45 -3.80 13.00
CA GLN A 129 -8.53 -3.91 14.45
C GLN A 129 -8.13 -2.62 15.16
N TYR A 130 -8.63 -2.46 16.39
CA TYR A 130 -8.30 -1.38 17.32
C TYR A 130 -8.46 0.03 16.71
N THR A 131 -9.60 0.26 16.05
CA THR A 131 -9.95 1.55 15.44
C THR A 131 -11.41 1.74 15.07
N TRP A 132 -11.77 2.99 14.80
CA TRP A 132 -12.85 3.32 13.90
C TRP A 132 -12.64 2.80 12.46
N ASN A 133 -13.71 2.29 11.88
CA ASN A 133 -13.85 1.86 10.50
C ASN A 133 -15.08 2.54 9.90
N ILE A 134 -15.14 2.63 8.57
CA ILE A 134 -16.32 3.11 7.85
C ILE A 134 -16.86 1.96 7.01
N ALA A 135 -18.14 1.65 7.21
CA ALA A 135 -18.87 0.69 6.39
C ALA A 135 -19.86 1.45 5.51
N ARG A 136 -19.78 1.24 4.20
CA ARG A 136 -20.73 1.80 3.22
C ARG A 136 -21.59 0.68 2.66
N ASN A 137 -22.89 0.81 2.84
CA ASN A 137 -23.90 -0.10 2.32
C ASN A 137 -24.34 0.36 0.93
N THR A 138 -24.00 -0.41 -0.10
CA THR A 138 -24.41 -0.18 -1.50
C THR A 138 -25.64 -1.01 -1.89
N GLY A 139 -26.16 -1.85 -1.00
CA GLY A 139 -27.33 -2.66 -1.23
C GLY A 139 -28.65 -1.93 -0.95
N THR A 140 -29.75 -2.65 -1.15
CA THR A 140 -31.13 -2.17 -0.99
C THR A 140 -31.72 -2.49 0.39
N VAL A 141 -31.02 -3.30 1.20
CA VAL A 141 -31.44 -3.71 2.55
C VAL A 141 -30.46 -3.20 3.62
N PRO A 142 -30.91 -2.94 4.86
CA PRO A 142 -30.02 -2.57 5.94
C PRO A 142 -29.05 -3.72 6.24
N ALA A 143 -27.80 -3.38 6.57
CA ALA A 143 -26.78 -4.36 6.93
C ALA A 143 -26.30 -4.12 8.36
N GLY A 144 -26.36 -5.15 9.20
CA GLY A 144 -25.87 -5.12 10.58
C GLY A 144 -24.49 -5.78 10.66
N ILE A 145 -23.54 -5.11 11.31
CA ILE A 145 -22.21 -5.65 11.60
C ILE A 145 -22.21 -6.12 13.05
N TYR A 146 -21.82 -7.37 13.28
CA TYR A 146 -21.83 -8.02 14.58
C TYR A 146 -20.45 -8.53 14.96
N ASP A 147 -20.20 -8.61 16.27
CA ASP A 147 -19.07 -9.33 16.82
C ASP A 147 -19.38 -10.84 16.77
N PRO A 148 -18.47 -11.69 16.26
CA PRO A 148 -18.64 -13.14 16.32
C PRO A 148 -18.89 -13.68 17.74
N LYS A 149 -18.38 -13.00 18.77
CA LYS A 149 -18.58 -13.36 20.19
C LYS A 149 -19.97 -12.96 20.71
N ASN A 150 -20.63 -11.98 20.09
CA ASN A 150 -21.96 -11.51 20.47
C ASN A 150 -22.81 -11.14 19.24
N LEU A 151 -23.62 -12.09 18.79
CA LEU A 151 -24.52 -11.94 17.65
C LEU A 151 -25.89 -11.31 17.99
N ASN A 152 -26.15 -11.01 19.26
CA ASN A 152 -27.47 -10.52 19.71
C ASN A 152 -27.60 -9.01 19.54
N THR A 153 -26.48 -8.28 19.61
CA THR A 153 -26.46 -6.82 19.49
C THR A 153 -25.51 -6.41 18.37
N PRO A 154 -25.98 -5.70 17.33
CA PRO A 154 -25.09 -5.20 16.29
C PRO A 154 -24.14 -4.16 16.86
N ILE A 155 -22.87 -4.20 16.43
CA ILE A 155 -21.89 -3.13 16.64
C ILE A 155 -22.39 -1.87 15.93
N VAL A 156 -22.85 -2.03 14.68
CA VAL A 156 -23.47 -0.95 13.91
C VAL A 156 -24.46 -1.50 12.90
N THR A 157 -25.55 -0.76 12.67
CA THR A 157 -26.50 -1.02 11.58
C THR A 157 -26.40 0.09 10.56
N VAL A 158 -26.00 -0.25 9.33
CA VAL A 158 -25.80 0.66 8.20
C VAL A 158 -27.03 0.61 7.29
N PRO A 159 -27.81 1.70 7.19
CA PRO A 159 -28.98 1.75 6.32
C PRO A 159 -28.61 1.62 4.82
N PRO A 160 -29.57 1.24 3.96
CA PRO A 160 -29.35 1.19 2.51
C PRO A 160 -28.82 2.51 1.95
N GLY A 161 -27.79 2.45 1.10
CA GLY A 161 -27.19 3.61 0.44
C GLY A 161 -26.39 4.56 1.35
N GLN A 162 -26.26 4.26 2.64
CA GLN A 162 -25.56 5.10 3.62
C GLN A 162 -24.20 4.52 4.03
N GLU A 163 -23.39 5.37 4.64
CA GLU A 163 -22.17 4.98 5.33
C GLU A 163 -22.27 5.29 6.83
N LYS A 164 -21.67 4.44 7.65
CA LYS A 164 -21.53 4.69 9.08
C LYS A 164 -20.14 4.36 9.58
N ARG A 165 -19.70 5.16 10.54
CA ARG A 165 -18.49 4.93 11.31
C ARG A 165 -18.81 4.05 12.54
N PHE A 166 -17.92 3.12 12.85
CA PHE A 166 -18.03 2.23 14.01
C PHE A 166 -16.64 1.80 14.48
N ASP A 167 -16.50 1.48 15.75
CA ASP A 167 -15.21 1.10 16.33
C ASP A 167 -15.09 -0.42 16.46
N LEU A 168 -13.89 -0.93 16.16
CA LEU A 168 -13.48 -2.31 16.38
C LEU A 168 -12.33 -2.34 17.39
N THR A 169 -12.28 -3.43 18.16
CA THR A 169 -11.27 -3.73 19.16
C THR A 169 -10.43 -4.91 18.67
N ASP A 170 -10.55 -6.07 19.31
CA ASP A 170 -9.78 -7.29 19.14
C ASP A 170 -10.40 -8.26 18.12
N GLN A 171 -11.48 -7.89 17.43
CA GLN A 171 -12.16 -8.78 16.49
C GLN A 171 -11.27 -9.07 15.28
N THR A 172 -11.00 -10.35 14.98
CA THR A 172 -10.26 -10.78 13.78
C THR A 172 -11.15 -10.94 12.55
N GLU A 173 -12.45 -11.03 12.77
CA GLU A 173 -13.50 -11.09 11.76
C GLU A 173 -14.77 -10.43 12.32
N VAL A 174 -15.62 -9.93 11.43
CA VAL A 174 -16.95 -9.43 11.78
C VAL A 174 -17.99 -10.18 10.98
N VAL A 175 -19.17 -10.38 11.58
CA VAL A 175 -20.30 -11.04 10.93
C VAL A 175 -21.23 -9.96 10.39
N LEU A 176 -21.39 -9.91 9.08
CA LEU A 176 -22.36 -9.07 8.40
C LEU A 176 -23.68 -9.84 8.28
N LYS A 177 -24.78 -9.28 8.76
CA LYS A 177 -26.13 -9.82 8.53
C LYS A 177 -26.96 -8.85 7.71
N PHE A 178 -27.60 -9.35 6.66
CA PHE A 178 -28.47 -8.57 5.78
C PHE A 178 -29.56 -9.45 5.20
N GLY A 179 -30.82 -8.99 5.27
CA GLY A 179 -31.97 -9.84 4.92
C GLY A 179 -31.96 -11.14 5.73
N SER A 180 -31.95 -12.29 5.05
CA SER A 180 -31.84 -13.63 5.62
C SER A 180 -30.41 -14.22 5.56
N GLN A 181 -29.43 -13.44 5.11
CA GLN A 181 -28.07 -13.91 4.86
C GLN A 181 -27.07 -13.40 5.88
N GLU A 182 -26.01 -14.18 6.07
CA GLU A 182 -24.86 -13.82 6.89
C GLU A 182 -23.57 -14.04 6.10
N GLU A 183 -22.62 -13.11 6.25
CA GLU A 183 -21.29 -13.16 5.63
C GLU A 183 -20.23 -12.81 6.66
N ARG A 184 -19.04 -13.42 6.56
CA ARG A 184 -17.90 -13.09 7.44
C ARG A 184 -16.90 -12.24 6.68
N ILE A 185 -16.57 -11.08 7.25
CA ILE A 185 -15.55 -10.17 6.71
C ILE A 185 -14.33 -10.26 7.61
N LYS A 186 -13.18 -10.58 7.02
CA LYS A 186 -11.90 -10.62 7.73
C LYS A 186 -11.45 -9.20 8.09
N VAL A 187 -11.08 -9.00 9.35
CA VAL A 187 -10.51 -7.75 9.85
C VAL A 187 -8.99 -7.86 9.77
N LEU A 188 -8.34 -6.86 9.22
CA LEU A 188 -6.90 -6.76 9.17
C LEU A 188 -6.34 -6.42 10.56
N PRO A 189 -5.17 -6.96 10.93
CA PRO A 189 -4.52 -6.57 12.17
C PRO A 189 -4.12 -5.09 12.13
N ASN A 190 -4.13 -4.44 13.29
CA ASN A 190 -3.57 -3.10 13.43
C ASN A 190 -2.07 -3.13 13.09
N LYS A 191 -1.58 -2.08 12.45
CA LYS A 191 -0.13 -1.92 12.22
C LYS A 191 0.42 -0.96 13.27
N PRO A 192 1.59 -1.25 13.85
CA PRO A 192 2.20 -0.33 14.79
C PRO A 192 2.54 1.01 14.10
N PRO A 193 2.53 2.12 14.84
CA PRO A 193 2.84 3.43 14.29
C PRO A 193 4.29 3.49 13.78
N GLU A 194 4.51 4.17 12.66
CA GLU A 194 5.84 4.31 12.07
C GLU A 194 6.44 5.67 12.44
N VAL A 195 7.66 5.69 12.96
CA VAL A 195 8.38 6.92 13.31
C VAL A 195 9.56 7.10 12.37
N LYS A 196 9.53 8.16 11.56
CA LYS A 196 10.61 8.54 10.65
C LYS A 196 11.35 9.74 11.21
N ILE A 197 12.65 9.58 11.45
CA ILE A 197 13.53 10.66 11.85
C ILE A 197 14.38 11.04 10.65
N GLU A 198 14.27 12.30 10.22
CA GLU A 198 15.04 12.86 9.12
C GLU A 198 15.92 13.99 9.64
N ARG A 199 17.20 13.96 9.32
CA ARG A 199 18.10 15.07 9.58
C ARG A 199 17.93 16.16 8.52
N VAL A 200 17.55 17.36 8.93
CA VAL A 200 17.21 18.48 8.03
C VAL A 200 18.25 19.60 8.02
N THR A 201 19.44 19.36 8.58
CA THR A 201 20.55 20.33 8.59
C THR A 201 21.86 19.73 8.08
N THR A 202 22.68 20.58 7.47
CA THR A 202 24.06 20.26 7.08
C THR A 202 25.08 20.67 8.16
N LYS A 203 24.67 21.44 9.17
CA LYS A 203 25.55 21.94 10.24
C LYS A 203 26.17 20.85 11.12
N MET A 204 25.62 19.64 11.08
CA MET A 204 26.17 18.49 11.79
C MET A 204 27.16 17.66 10.94
N ASN A 205 27.44 18.08 9.69
CA ASN A 205 28.43 17.45 8.81
C ASN A 205 29.82 18.12 8.89
N SER A 206 29.94 19.28 9.55
CA SER A 206 31.22 19.99 9.68
C SER A 206 32.10 19.38 10.77
N ALA A 207 33.40 19.65 10.71
CA ALA A 207 34.34 19.29 11.78
C ALA A 207 34.07 20.12 13.04
N ASN A 208 33.74 21.40 12.87
CA ASN A 208 33.37 22.32 13.93
C ASN A 208 31.85 22.38 13.99
N ILE A 209 31.27 21.85 15.05
CA ILE A 209 29.82 21.83 15.26
C ILE A 209 29.55 22.46 16.62
N TYR A 210 29.06 23.69 16.62
CA TYR A 210 28.89 24.46 17.84
C TYR A 210 27.51 24.25 18.44
N VAL A 211 27.47 24.06 19.76
CA VAL A 211 26.22 23.86 20.52
C VAL A 211 25.26 25.02 20.29
N LYS A 212 25.75 26.26 20.41
CA LYS A 212 24.94 27.46 20.24
C LYS A 212 24.21 27.51 18.89
N GLU A 213 24.79 26.94 17.83
CA GLU A 213 24.13 26.85 16.52
C GLU A 213 23.04 25.77 16.52
N LEU A 214 23.35 24.55 16.97
CA LEU A 214 22.41 23.42 16.96
C LEU A 214 21.17 23.65 17.84
N GLN A 215 21.28 24.48 18.88
CA GLN A 215 20.14 24.81 19.73
C GLN A 215 19.19 25.85 19.12
N ARG A 216 19.65 26.60 18.11
CA ARG A 216 18.86 27.66 17.45
C ARG A 216 18.16 27.21 16.18
N ILE A 217 18.57 26.07 15.63
CA ILE A 217 18.03 25.54 14.37
C ILE A 217 17.31 24.22 14.63
N THR A 218 16.36 23.90 13.75
CA THR A 218 15.83 22.53 13.66
C THR A 218 16.90 21.64 13.05
N VAL A 219 17.29 20.59 13.76
CA VAL A 219 18.29 19.62 13.30
C VAL A 219 17.62 18.38 12.74
N PHE A 220 16.55 17.92 13.40
CA PHE A 220 15.76 16.78 12.94
C PHE A 220 14.30 17.14 12.77
N LYS A 221 13.69 16.52 11.78
CA LYS A 221 12.25 16.46 11.57
C LYS A 221 11.80 15.04 11.87
N VAL A 222 10.93 14.88 12.86
CA VAL A 222 10.35 13.60 13.23
C VAL A 222 8.92 13.55 12.70
N THR A 223 8.66 12.61 11.80
CA THR A 223 7.33 12.37 11.23
C THR A 223 6.79 11.08 11.81
N ILE A 224 5.68 11.17 12.53
CA ILE A 224 4.95 10.01 13.03
C ILE A 224 3.82 9.75 12.05
N ILE A 225 3.93 8.62 11.36
CA ILE A 225 2.95 8.12 10.41
C ILE A 225 2.07 7.13 11.17
N ASP A 226 0.82 7.53 11.32
CA ASP A 226 -0.25 6.62 11.70
C ASP A 226 -1.29 6.65 10.59
N GLN A 227 -1.83 5.49 10.27
CA GLN A 227 -2.96 5.40 9.35
C GLN A 227 -4.23 6.01 9.95
N ARG A 228 -4.17 6.49 11.21
CA ARG A 228 -5.32 6.99 11.96
C ARG A 228 -4.99 8.18 12.85
N PRO A 229 -5.79 9.24 12.77
CA PRO A 229 -5.60 10.41 13.61
C PRO A 229 -6.10 10.16 15.05
N ASP A 230 -5.38 10.77 16.00
CA ASP A 230 -5.82 11.09 17.37
C ASP A 230 -5.85 9.97 18.43
N GLN A 231 -5.21 8.82 18.17
CA GLN A 231 -5.07 7.72 19.15
C GLN A 231 -3.66 7.55 19.75
N LEU A 232 -2.70 8.37 19.29
CA LEU A 232 -1.29 8.24 19.65
C LEU A 232 -0.89 9.17 20.78
N LYS A 233 -0.27 8.59 21.80
CA LYS A 233 0.45 9.31 22.85
C LYS A 233 1.94 9.36 22.54
N VAL A 234 2.42 10.56 22.24
CA VAL A 234 3.82 10.82 21.91
C VAL A 234 4.54 11.41 23.11
N THR A 235 5.65 10.79 23.49
CA THR A 235 6.56 11.31 24.53
C THR A 235 7.99 11.28 24.00
N TYR A 236 8.84 12.16 24.49
CA TYR A 236 10.22 12.26 24.03
C TYR A 236 11.19 12.44 25.20
N THR A 237 12.42 11.99 25.00
CA THR A 237 13.47 11.98 26.03
C THR A 237 14.81 12.36 25.41
N GLY A 238 15.71 12.90 26.23
CA GLY A 238 17.02 13.41 25.80
C GLY A 238 17.11 14.93 25.91
N PRO A 239 18.31 15.51 25.69
CA PRO A 239 18.53 16.95 25.81
C PRO A 239 18.08 17.68 24.54
N ILE A 240 16.77 17.68 24.30
CA ILE A 240 16.16 18.22 23.10
C ILE A 240 15.08 19.25 23.43
N SER A 241 14.88 20.18 22.50
CA SER A 241 13.68 21.01 22.44
C SER A 241 12.85 20.56 21.26
N VAL A 242 11.55 20.35 21.48
CA VAL A 242 10.62 19.88 20.46
C VAL A 242 9.58 20.97 20.20
N THR A 243 9.32 21.27 18.92
CA THR A 243 8.27 22.19 18.48
C THR A 243 7.29 21.45 17.56
N GLY A 244 5.99 21.63 17.81
CA GLY A 244 4.90 20.87 17.15
C GLY A 244 3.95 20.25 18.18
N PRO A 245 3.05 19.34 17.77
CA PRO A 245 2.94 18.77 16.43
C PRO A 245 2.27 19.71 15.42
N VAL A 246 2.70 19.62 14.16
CA VAL A 246 1.96 20.16 13.00
C VAL A 246 1.47 18.98 12.17
N LYS A 247 0.19 18.98 11.77
CA LYS A 247 -0.37 17.96 10.89
C LYS A 247 0.01 18.27 9.43
N ASP A 248 0.53 17.29 8.69
CA ASP A 248 0.73 17.42 7.25
C ASP A 248 -0.58 17.21 6.46
N SER A 249 -0.53 17.30 5.13
CA SER A 249 -1.68 17.07 4.25
C SER A 249 -2.27 15.66 4.36
N ASN A 250 -1.49 14.70 4.83
CA ASN A 250 -1.89 13.30 5.03
C ASN A 250 -2.35 13.05 6.47
N GLY A 251 -2.34 14.06 7.34
CA GLY A 251 -2.71 13.95 8.76
C GLY A 251 -1.60 13.44 9.67
N ASN A 252 -0.37 13.23 9.18
CA ASN A 252 0.77 12.77 9.96
C ASN A 252 1.24 13.85 10.94
N LEU A 253 1.73 13.44 12.11
CA LEU A 253 2.25 14.36 13.12
C LEU A 253 3.72 14.67 12.86
N ILE A 254 4.03 15.94 12.63
CA ILE A 254 5.40 16.42 12.42
C ILE A 254 5.89 17.19 13.65
N TYR A 255 7.06 16.78 14.13
CA TYR A 255 7.79 17.44 15.21
C TYR A 255 9.14 17.94 14.69
N ASN A 256 9.47 19.17 15.04
CA ASN A 256 10.79 19.76 14.80
C ASN A 256 11.62 19.63 16.06
N VAL A 257 12.84 19.11 15.94
CA VAL A 257 13.71 18.82 17.08
C VAL A 257 15.00 19.60 16.95
N SER A 258 15.34 20.34 18.00
CA SER A 258 16.62 21.02 18.18
C SER A 258 17.33 20.53 19.44
N LEU A 259 18.63 20.78 19.52
CA LEU A 259 19.41 20.47 20.71
C LEU A 259 19.00 21.40 21.86
N LYS A 260 19.06 20.93 23.11
CA LYS A 260 18.88 21.75 24.30
C LYS A 260 19.72 21.21 25.46
N ILE A 261 20.96 21.67 25.55
CA ILE A 261 21.90 21.30 26.63
C ILE A 261 22.26 22.48 27.53
N ALA A 262 22.58 23.65 26.98
CA ALA A 262 23.09 24.80 27.74
C ALA A 262 22.84 26.12 26.99
N ASN A 263 22.29 27.13 27.67
CA ASN A 263 21.99 28.42 27.03
C ASN A 263 23.17 29.41 27.04
N THR A 264 24.19 29.15 27.86
CA THR A 264 25.40 29.99 28.04
C THR A 264 26.64 29.11 28.09
N GLU A 265 27.80 29.70 27.87
CA GLU A 265 29.10 29.01 27.89
C GLU A 265 29.39 28.41 29.27
N ASN A 266 29.23 29.18 30.35
CA ASN A 266 29.39 28.66 31.72
C ASN A 266 28.46 27.46 32.03
N ALA A 267 27.23 27.48 31.50
CA ALA A 267 26.31 26.35 31.66
C ALA A 267 26.74 25.14 30.84
N PHE A 268 27.41 25.36 29.72
CA PHE A 268 28.02 24.31 28.91
C PHE A 268 29.25 23.71 29.62
N ASP A 269 30.11 24.52 30.21
CA ASP A 269 31.24 24.03 31.02
C ASP A 269 30.75 23.16 32.19
N SER A 270 29.72 23.64 32.90
CA SER A 270 29.07 22.86 33.96
C SER A 270 28.44 21.55 33.46
N TRP A 271 28.02 21.52 32.19
CA TRP A 271 27.52 20.31 31.54
C TRP A 271 28.67 19.37 31.17
N LEU A 272 29.79 19.91 30.67
CA LEU A 272 31.01 19.15 30.36
C LEU A 272 31.61 18.49 31.60
N ASP A 273 31.64 19.18 32.74
CA ASP A 273 32.13 18.60 34.00
C ASP A 273 31.38 17.31 34.39
N LYS A 274 30.09 17.23 34.04
CA LYS A 274 29.23 16.09 34.35
C LYS A 274 29.17 15.04 33.25
N ASN A 275 29.37 15.45 32.00
CA ASN A 275 29.10 14.65 30.81
C ASN A 275 30.31 14.51 29.87
N GLY A 276 31.52 14.87 30.33
CA GLY A 276 32.74 14.82 29.52
C GLY A 276 33.07 13.43 28.99
N SER A 277 32.56 12.37 29.65
CA SER A 277 32.67 10.98 29.19
C SER A 277 31.87 10.67 27.92
N LEU A 278 30.95 11.55 27.49
CA LEU A 278 30.20 11.42 26.24
C LEU A 278 31.02 11.84 24.99
N ARG A 279 32.31 12.14 25.18
CA ARG A 279 33.22 12.46 24.09
C ARG A 279 33.64 11.19 23.35
N GLU A 280 33.38 11.16 22.06
CA GLU A 280 33.77 10.11 21.13
C GLU A 280 35.27 10.21 20.78
N ALA A 281 35.81 9.15 20.19
CA ALA A 281 37.24 9.06 19.83
C ALA A 281 37.69 10.14 18.81
N ASP A 282 36.74 10.68 18.04
CA ASP A 282 36.98 11.77 17.08
C ASP A 282 36.95 13.17 17.72
N GLY A 283 36.77 13.24 19.04
CA GLY A 283 36.77 14.47 19.81
C GLY A 283 35.42 15.17 19.91
N ARG A 284 34.36 14.67 19.25
CA ARG A 284 32.99 15.21 19.32
C ARG A 284 32.22 14.61 20.50
N TYR A 285 31.29 15.37 21.06
CA TYR A 285 30.32 14.88 22.03
C TYR A 285 29.10 14.32 21.31
N LYS A 286 28.59 13.18 21.80
CA LYS A 286 27.38 12.54 21.30
C LYS A 286 26.29 12.54 22.37
N VAL A 287 25.10 13.03 22.03
CA VAL A 287 23.93 12.92 22.90
C VAL A 287 22.76 12.29 22.14
N ASN A 288 22.09 11.33 22.77
CA ASN A 288 20.97 10.62 22.17
C ASN A 288 19.65 11.26 22.57
N PHE A 289 18.67 11.17 21.68
CA PHE A 289 17.29 11.46 21.99
C PHE A 289 16.39 10.34 21.45
N PHE A 290 15.23 10.17 22.08
CA PHE A 290 14.27 9.13 21.72
C PHE A 290 12.86 9.69 21.70
N PHE A 291 12.11 9.31 20.67
CA PHE A 291 10.66 9.43 20.60
C PHE A 291 10.05 8.09 20.97
N ASN A 292 9.08 8.14 21.87
CA ASN A 292 8.26 7.01 22.28
C ASN A 292 6.82 7.30 21.85
N VAL A 293 6.29 6.43 21.02
CA VAL A 293 4.91 6.49 20.53
C VAL A 293 4.18 5.30 21.09
N LEU A 294 3.09 5.57 21.81
CA LEU A 294 2.18 4.57 22.34
C LEU A 294 0.84 4.75 21.66
N ASP A 295 0.33 3.71 21.02
CA ASP A 295 -1.07 3.63 20.61
C ASP A 295 -1.90 3.29 21.85
N GLU A 296 -2.82 4.19 22.23
CA GLU A 296 -3.58 4.03 23.46
C GLU A 296 -4.63 2.91 23.39
N ILE A 297 -5.03 2.48 22.19
CA ILE A 297 -6.06 1.46 21.99
C ILE A 297 -5.39 0.09 21.86
N SER A 298 -4.48 -0.08 20.89
CA SER A 298 -3.80 -1.36 20.64
C SER A 298 -2.72 -1.68 21.69
N LYS A 299 -2.25 -0.67 22.43
CA LYS A 299 -1.11 -0.72 23.36
C LYS A 299 0.23 -0.97 22.68
N ASP A 300 0.28 -0.90 21.35
CA ASP A 300 1.53 -1.00 20.61
C ASP A 300 2.44 0.18 20.96
N LYS A 301 3.72 -0.14 21.21
CA LYS A 301 4.73 0.84 21.58
C LYS A 301 5.90 0.79 20.62
N VAL A 302 6.27 1.95 20.12
CA VAL A 302 7.44 2.15 19.25
C VAL A 302 8.36 3.17 19.88
N GLN A 303 9.63 2.82 20.02
CA GLN A 303 10.68 3.74 20.45
C GLN A 303 11.72 3.85 19.34
N VAL A 304 11.94 5.06 18.86
CA VAL A 304 12.94 5.37 17.82
C VAL A 304 13.73 6.59 18.27
N GLY A 305 15.05 6.56 18.09
CA GLY A 305 15.93 7.65 18.50
C GLY A 305 17.04 7.87 17.49
N ASP A 306 17.67 9.04 17.63
CA ASP A 306 18.86 9.42 16.87
C ASP A 306 19.78 10.25 17.77
N SER A 307 20.90 10.72 17.24
CA SER A 307 21.96 11.35 18.01
C SER A 307 22.36 12.71 17.45
N PHE A 308 22.59 13.66 18.35
CA PHE A 308 23.28 14.90 18.03
C PHE A 308 24.78 14.73 18.25
N PHE A 309 25.57 15.35 17.38
CA PHE A 309 27.02 15.44 17.49
C PHE A 309 27.43 16.91 17.55
N PHE A 310 28.29 17.27 18.50
CA PHE A 310 28.79 18.65 18.64
C PHE A 310 30.20 18.69 19.26
N THR A 311 30.82 19.86 19.32
CA THR A 311 32.18 20.08 19.82
C THR A 311 32.16 21.08 20.97
N GLU A 312 32.34 22.37 20.67
CA GLU A 312 32.42 23.45 21.65
C GLU A 312 31.12 24.28 21.69
N PHE A 313 31.03 25.21 22.66
CA PHE A 313 29.84 26.03 22.84
C PHE A 313 29.61 26.99 21.66
N SER A 314 30.65 27.73 21.28
CA SER A 314 30.69 28.67 20.16
C SER A 314 32.11 28.73 19.57
N ASN A 315 32.24 29.30 18.37
CA ASN A 315 33.54 29.64 17.77
C ASN A 315 34.28 30.71 18.55
#